data_AF-A0A427AGE3-F1
#
_entry.id   AF-A0A427AGE3-F1
#
_cell.length_a   1.000
_cell.length_b   1.000
_cell.length_c   1.000
_cell.angle_alpha   90.00
_cell.angle_beta   90.00
_cell.angle_gamma   90.00
#
_symmetry.space_group_name_H-M   'P 1'
#
loop_
_entity.id
_entity.type
_entity.pdbx_description
1 polymer ?
#
loop_
_entity_poly.entity_id
_entity_poly.type
_entity_poly.pdbx_seq_one_letter_code
_entity_poly.pdbx_strand_id
1 'polypeptide(L)'
;LQEVIVGPENRTVLSNDKFLRVNLIGDFVGYTSLPSFEDFYLVIPRSGPPGQPENLGQNFSRWMLLERVRFSLDGLECNKIGVSYEAYRNQPNFCSSPHWSCLHNQLWHFWEADQNRIGRNQPPQYMVERRFERINQHPNAGTHTFSVGITEVLNTNLLIELSADDIEYVYQRYLLPIDALICSVCISVKTASYGLCCHYMI
;
A
#
# COMPACT_ATOMS: atom_id res chain seq x y z
N LEU A 1 -32.96 -5.62 -4.55
CA LEU A 1 -31.71 -6.34 -4.85
C LEU A 1 -30.92 -6.44 -3.54
N GLN A 2 -30.51 -7.63 -3.14
CA GLN A 2 -29.68 -7.83 -1.96
C GLN A 2 -28.21 -7.82 -2.37
N GLU A 3 -27.40 -6.98 -1.73
CA GLU A 3 -25.95 -6.93 -1.92
C GLU A 3 -25.25 -7.79 -0.87
N VAL A 4 -24.20 -8.50 -1.28
CA VAL A 4 -23.38 -9.36 -0.42
C VAL A 4 -21.92 -8.94 -0.61
N ILE A 5 -21.27 -8.47 0.46
CA ILE A 5 -19.88 -8.03 0.44
C ILE A 5 -19.02 -9.11 1.08
N VAL A 6 -18.05 -9.62 0.31
CA VAL A 6 -17.11 -10.68 0.73
C VAL A 6 -15.69 -10.12 0.65
N GLY A 7 -14.87 -10.46 1.64
CA GLY A 7 -13.47 -10.04 1.67
C GLY A 7 -12.66 -10.83 2.69
N PRO A 8 -11.37 -10.52 2.87
CA PRO A 8 -10.49 -11.24 3.78
C PRO A 8 -10.99 -11.30 5.22
N GLU A 9 -11.66 -10.23 5.69
CA GLU A 9 -12.26 -10.10 7.03
C GLU A 9 -13.58 -10.87 7.18
N ASN A 10 -14.32 -11.03 6.08
CA ASN A 10 -15.59 -11.73 6.06
C ASN A 10 -15.67 -12.66 4.85
N ARG A 11 -15.05 -13.84 4.99
CA ARG A 11 -14.80 -14.76 3.87
C ARG A 11 -16.01 -15.58 3.48
N THR A 12 -16.92 -15.85 4.41
CA THR A 12 -18.11 -16.66 4.14
C THR A 12 -19.35 -15.86 4.48
N VAL A 13 -20.18 -15.59 3.48
CA VAL A 13 -21.39 -14.78 3.64
C VAL A 13 -22.59 -15.53 3.06
N LEU A 14 -23.71 -15.47 3.78
CA LEU A 14 -24.98 -16.05 3.39
C LEU A 14 -25.98 -14.92 3.15
N SER A 15 -26.79 -15.02 2.10
CA SER A 15 -27.90 -14.10 1.86
C SER A 15 -28.98 -14.25 2.94
N ASN A 16 -29.86 -13.24 3.08
CA ASN A 16 -30.82 -13.22 4.19
C ASN A 16 -31.88 -14.32 4.03
N ASP A 17 -32.24 -14.62 2.78
CA ASP A 17 -33.14 -15.69 2.38
C ASP A 17 -32.47 -17.07 2.31
N LYS A 18 -31.15 -17.14 2.58
CA LYS A 18 -30.31 -18.35 2.52
C LYS A 18 -30.26 -19.02 1.15
N PHE A 19 -30.68 -18.31 0.09
CA PHE A 19 -30.63 -18.82 -1.28
C PHE A 19 -29.20 -18.84 -1.83
N LEU A 20 -28.37 -17.88 -1.44
CA LEU A 20 -27.02 -17.65 -1.94
C LEU A 20 -26.02 -17.73 -0.78
N ARG A 21 -24.98 -18.54 -0.95
CA ARG A 21 -23.81 -18.56 -0.08
C ARG A 21 -22.57 -18.31 -0.91
N VAL A 22 -21.74 -17.38 -0.46
CA VAL A 22 -20.47 -17.05 -1.13
C VAL A 22 -19.34 -17.30 -0.14
N ASN A 23 -18.30 -17.99 -0.61
CA ASN A 23 -17.12 -18.29 0.16
C ASN A 23 -15.84 -17.87 -0.60
N LEU A 24 -15.03 -17.02 0.02
CA LEU A 24 -13.71 -16.63 -0.45
C LEU A 24 -12.68 -17.69 -0.03
N ILE A 25 -12.27 -18.51 -1.01
CA ILE A 25 -11.31 -19.59 -0.79
C ILE A 25 -9.90 -19.02 -0.66
N GLY A 26 -9.55 -18.03 -1.49
CA GLY A 26 -8.27 -17.35 -1.50
C GLY A 26 -7.95 -16.76 -2.88
N ASP A 27 -6.71 -16.32 -3.05
CA ASP A 27 -6.23 -15.77 -4.31
C ASP A 27 -5.26 -16.73 -5.00
N PHE A 28 -5.30 -16.75 -6.33
CA PHE A 28 -4.28 -17.42 -7.12
C PHE A 28 -2.98 -16.62 -7.05
N VAL A 29 -1.85 -17.33 -7.05
CA VAL A 29 -0.52 -16.71 -7.01
C VAL A 29 -0.33 -15.84 -8.25
N GLY A 30 0.11 -14.60 -8.02
CA GLY A 30 0.48 -13.67 -9.09
C GLY A 30 1.80 -14.03 -9.77
N TYR A 31 2.04 -13.42 -10.92
CA TYR A 31 3.29 -13.51 -11.67
C TYR A 31 4.37 -12.59 -11.13
N THR A 32 4.00 -11.55 -10.39
CA THR A 32 4.93 -10.62 -9.75
C THR A 32 4.92 -10.77 -8.24
N SER A 33 6.11 -10.78 -7.64
CA SER A 33 6.24 -10.78 -6.19
C SER A 33 5.85 -9.42 -5.62
N LEU A 34 5.02 -9.42 -4.59
CA LEU A 34 4.77 -8.20 -3.82
C LEU A 34 6.04 -7.78 -3.06
N PRO A 35 6.33 -6.46 -2.98
CA PRO A 35 7.48 -5.99 -2.23
C PRO A 35 7.33 -6.29 -0.74
N SER A 36 8.36 -6.86 -0.12
CA SER A 36 8.46 -7.01 1.33
C SER A 36 9.25 -5.85 1.92
N PHE A 37 8.80 -5.36 3.08
CA PHE A 37 9.41 -4.24 3.81
C PHE A 37 9.88 -4.64 5.21
N GLU A 38 10.06 -5.94 5.48
CA GLU A 38 10.46 -6.45 6.81
C GLU A 38 11.77 -5.85 7.34
N ASP A 39 12.72 -5.59 6.44
CA ASP A 39 14.03 -5.01 6.77
C ASP A 39 14.07 -3.49 6.64
N PHE A 40 12.91 -2.83 6.57
CA PHE A 40 12.79 -1.39 6.41
C PHE A 40 12.03 -0.76 7.58
N TYR A 41 12.38 0.49 7.88
CA TYR A 41 11.53 1.39 8.67
C TYR A 41 10.88 2.42 7.75
N LEU A 42 9.60 2.69 8.03
CA LEU A 42 8.88 3.80 7.44
C LEU A 42 9.07 5.04 8.31
N VAL A 43 9.59 6.10 7.70
CA VAL A 43 9.76 7.41 8.34
C VAL A 43 8.65 8.33 7.87
N ILE A 44 7.80 8.72 8.80
CA ILE A 44 6.68 9.65 8.59
C ILE A 44 7.02 10.96 9.32
N PRO A 45 6.98 12.13 8.64
CA PRO A 45 7.12 13.41 9.33
C PRO A 45 6.09 13.55 10.44
N ARG A 46 6.50 14.13 11.58
CA ARG A 46 5.55 14.40 12.66
C ARG A 46 4.48 15.39 12.19
N SER A 47 3.21 15.04 12.38
CA SER A 47 2.12 16.00 12.32
C SER A 47 2.20 16.90 13.56
N GLY A 48 2.40 18.21 13.37
CA GLY A 48 2.36 19.17 14.47
C GLY A 48 0.95 19.27 15.08
N PRO A 49 0.83 19.68 16.35
CA PRO A 49 -0.47 20.05 16.94
C PRO A 49 -1.12 21.21 16.15
N PRO A 50 -2.46 21.40 16.25
CA PRO A 50 -3.15 22.50 15.58
C PRO A 50 -2.48 23.85 15.90
N GLY A 51 -2.07 24.60 14.88
CA GLY A 51 -1.41 25.91 15.02
C GLY A 51 0.13 25.91 14.94
N GLN A 52 0.77 24.76 14.75
CA GLN A 52 2.20 24.64 14.38
C GLN A 52 2.36 24.40 12.87
N PRO A 53 3.56 24.59 12.27
CA PRO A 53 3.72 24.55 10.80
C PRO A 53 3.17 23.26 10.19
N GLU A 54 2.69 23.41 8.96
CA GLU A 54 2.07 22.47 8.02
C GLU A 54 2.00 20.99 8.45
N ASN A 55 0.84 20.36 8.27
CA ASN A 55 0.64 18.93 8.56
C ASN A 55 1.41 18.05 7.54
N LEU A 56 2.73 18.00 7.65
CA LEU A 56 3.65 17.30 6.75
C LEU A 56 3.45 15.78 6.81
N GLY A 57 2.82 15.26 7.87
CA GLY A 57 2.56 13.84 8.05
C GLY A 57 1.62 13.26 6.98
N GLN A 58 0.75 14.06 6.35
CA GLN A 58 -0.11 13.61 5.25
C GLN A 58 0.57 13.69 3.88
N ASN A 59 1.75 14.29 3.79
CA ASN A 59 2.44 14.50 2.54
C ASN A 59 3.36 13.31 2.22
N PHE A 60 2.90 12.38 1.39
CA PHE A 60 3.67 11.20 0.98
C PHE A 60 4.98 11.55 0.27
N SER A 61 5.09 12.75 -0.30
CA SER A 61 6.36 13.22 -0.85
C SER A 61 7.46 13.18 0.20
N ARG A 62 7.16 13.39 1.49
CA ARG A 62 8.13 13.41 2.59
C ARG A 62 8.33 12.06 3.29
N TRP A 63 7.56 11.04 2.93
CA TRP A 63 7.66 9.71 3.52
C TRP A 63 8.83 8.96 2.89
N MET A 64 9.59 8.25 3.73
CA MET A 64 10.73 7.46 3.27
C MET A 64 10.70 6.05 3.84
N LEU A 65 11.05 5.07 3.01
CA LEU A 65 11.36 3.71 3.42
C LEU A 65 12.87 3.53 3.39
N LEU A 66 13.44 3.24 4.56
CA LEU A 66 14.89 3.15 4.78
C LEU A 66 15.23 1.84 5.49
N GLU A 67 16.30 1.18 5.08
CA GLU A 67 16.74 -0.08 5.65
C GLU A 67 17.04 0.07 7.15
N ARG A 68 16.62 -0.90 7.96
CA ARG A 68 16.77 -0.88 9.44
C ARG A 68 18.22 -0.69 9.89
N VAL A 69 19.18 -1.21 9.12
CA VAL A 69 20.63 -1.08 9.37
C VAL A 69 21.13 0.37 9.36
N ARG A 70 20.38 1.31 8.79
CA ARG A 70 20.73 2.73 8.75
C ARG A 70 20.39 3.48 10.04
N PHE A 71 19.69 2.84 10.97
CA PHE A 71 19.23 3.46 12.21
C PHE A 71 20.05 2.99 13.41
N SER A 72 20.24 3.90 14.37
CA SER A 72 20.73 3.62 15.71
C SER A 72 19.61 3.98 16.68
N LEU A 73 18.90 2.97 17.16
CA LEU A 73 17.74 3.17 18.03
C LEU A 73 18.13 3.49 19.47
N ASP A 74 19.32 3.03 19.88
CA ASP A 74 19.99 3.40 21.13
C ASP A 74 20.70 4.76 21.04
N GLY A 75 20.92 5.25 19.81
CA GLY A 75 21.62 6.49 19.52
C GLY A 75 23.12 6.44 19.84
N LEU A 76 23.71 5.26 19.98
CA LEU A 76 25.13 5.06 20.33
C LEU A 76 26.04 4.95 19.11
N GLU A 77 25.47 4.79 17.91
CA GLU A 77 26.25 4.68 16.67
C GLU A 77 26.31 6.01 15.90
N CYS A 78 27.52 6.44 15.59
CA CYS A 78 27.78 7.58 14.71
C CYS A 78 27.36 7.31 13.26
N ASN A 79 27.04 8.39 12.54
CA ASN A 79 26.69 8.35 11.11
C ASN A 79 25.53 7.41 10.76
N LYS A 80 24.60 7.25 11.70
CA LYS A 80 23.32 6.56 11.54
C LYS A 80 22.16 7.48 11.94
N ILE A 81 20.98 7.20 11.42
CA ILE A 81 19.76 7.93 11.77
C ILE A 81 19.43 7.66 13.23
N GLY A 82 19.29 8.72 14.02
CA GLY A 82 19.03 8.62 15.47
C GLY A 82 20.27 8.78 16.36
N VAL A 83 21.42 9.14 15.80
CA VAL A 83 22.64 9.47 16.57
C VAL A 83 22.33 10.45 17.70
N SER A 84 22.78 10.12 18.92
CA SER A 84 22.52 10.90 20.11
C SER A 84 23.72 11.76 20.53
N TYR A 85 23.50 12.59 21.55
CA TYR A 85 24.56 13.36 22.19
C TYR A 85 25.71 12.49 22.71
N GLU A 86 25.40 11.29 23.22
CA GLU A 86 26.40 10.38 23.78
C GLU A 86 27.38 9.90 22.71
N ALA A 87 26.86 9.39 21.58
CA ALA A 87 27.69 8.98 20.44
C ALA A 87 28.54 10.15 19.91
N TYR A 88 27.94 11.32 19.75
CA TYR A 88 28.65 12.49 19.24
C TYR A 88 29.77 12.95 20.19
N ARG A 89 29.49 13.04 21.50
CA ARG A 89 30.46 13.47 22.51
C ARG A 89 31.61 12.47 22.66
N ASN A 90 31.30 11.18 22.60
CA ASN A 90 32.28 10.10 22.84
C ASN A 90 32.98 9.64 21.55
N GLN A 91 32.81 10.34 20.43
CA GLN A 91 33.50 9.98 19.19
C GLN A 91 35.03 10.02 19.38
N PRO A 92 35.76 9.09 18.76
CA PRO A 92 37.21 9.06 18.86
C PRO A 92 37.81 10.34 18.28
N ASN A 93 38.89 10.81 18.89
CA ASN A 93 39.66 11.95 18.42
C ASN A 93 38.83 13.25 18.24
N PHE A 94 37.78 13.45 19.06
CA PHE A 94 36.79 14.52 18.96
C PHE A 94 37.39 15.88 18.53
N CYS A 95 38.40 16.38 19.23
CA CYS A 95 38.97 17.70 18.99
C CYS A 95 39.79 17.82 17.69
N SER A 96 40.25 16.70 17.14
CA SER A 96 41.00 16.64 15.86
C SER A 96 40.15 16.14 14.69
N SER A 97 38.92 15.69 14.96
CA SER A 97 38.01 15.22 13.92
C SER A 97 37.46 16.39 13.10
N PRO A 98 37.19 16.21 11.79
CA PRO A 98 36.61 17.25 10.96
C PRO A 98 35.25 17.71 11.47
N HIS A 99 34.89 18.94 11.13
CA HIS A 99 33.53 19.45 11.37
C HIS A 99 32.50 18.52 10.70
N TRP A 100 31.33 18.34 11.36
CA TRP A 100 30.26 17.39 10.98
C TRP A 100 30.57 15.89 11.13
N SER A 101 31.72 15.51 11.69
CA SER A 101 31.98 14.11 12.03
C SER A 101 30.86 13.54 12.93
N CYS A 102 30.58 12.24 12.78
CA CYS A 102 29.52 11.51 13.48
C CYS A 102 28.07 11.89 13.10
N LEU A 103 27.86 12.93 12.28
CA LEU A 103 26.52 13.45 11.91
C LEU A 103 26.13 13.18 10.43
N HIS A 104 26.81 12.26 9.75
CA HIS A 104 26.47 11.88 8.37
C HIS A 104 25.29 10.89 8.29
N ASN A 105 24.76 10.67 7.09
CA ASN A 105 23.69 9.70 6.81
C ASN A 105 22.42 9.92 7.63
N GLN A 106 22.05 11.18 7.81
CA GLN A 106 20.79 11.57 8.44
C GLN A 106 19.66 11.62 7.40
N LEU A 107 18.41 11.68 7.86
CA LEU A 107 17.21 11.71 6.99
C LEU A 107 17.31 12.71 5.83
N TRP A 108 17.85 13.90 6.08
CA TRP A 108 18.00 14.94 5.04
C TRP A 108 19.00 14.57 3.94
N HIS A 109 20.03 13.75 4.23
CA HIS A 109 20.98 13.29 3.22
C HIS A 109 20.30 12.34 2.22
N PHE A 110 19.45 11.44 2.71
CA PHE A 110 18.68 10.52 1.86
C PHE A 110 17.64 11.26 1.03
N TRP A 111 16.99 12.25 1.64
CA TRP A 111 16.09 13.16 0.94
C TRP A 111 16.79 13.86 -0.24
N GLU A 112 17.92 14.51 0.02
CA GLU A 112 18.69 15.25 -0.99
C GLU A 112 19.22 14.32 -2.09
N ALA A 113 19.65 13.11 -1.74
CA ALA A 113 20.03 12.10 -2.72
C ALA A 113 18.88 11.78 -3.68
N ASP A 114 17.66 11.63 -3.18
CA ASP A 114 16.48 11.40 -4.03
C ASP A 114 16.08 12.63 -4.84
N GLN A 115 16.19 13.85 -4.29
CA GLN A 115 15.97 15.07 -5.07
C GLN A 115 16.95 15.17 -6.25
N ASN A 116 18.21 14.81 -6.05
CA ASN A 116 19.21 14.77 -7.12
C ASN A 116 18.88 13.72 -8.20
N ARG A 117 18.35 12.55 -7.80
CA ARG A 117 17.89 11.52 -8.74
C ARG A 117 16.69 12.00 -9.55
N ILE A 118 15.71 12.59 -8.87
CA ILE A 118 14.52 13.17 -9.49
C ILE A 118 14.91 14.26 -10.49
N GLY A 119 15.82 15.16 -10.13
CA GLY A 119 16.34 16.20 -11.04
C GLY A 119 17.04 15.64 -12.28
N ARG A 120 17.49 14.39 -12.24
CA ARG A 120 18.09 13.65 -13.35
C ARG A 120 17.09 12.72 -14.06
N ASN A 121 15.80 12.86 -13.81
CA ASN A 121 14.73 11.99 -14.30
C ASN A 121 14.93 10.50 -13.94
N GLN A 122 15.55 10.24 -12.79
CA GLN A 122 15.71 8.90 -12.25
C GLN A 122 14.70 8.64 -11.13
N PRO A 123 14.23 7.38 -10.97
CA PRO A 123 13.34 7.05 -9.88
C PRO A 123 14.05 7.24 -8.53
N PRO A 124 13.35 7.79 -7.51
CA PRO A 124 13.91 7.88 -6.17
C PRO A 124 14.12 6.49 -5.57
N GLN A 125 15.01 6.39 -4.59
CA GLN A 125 15.38 5.16 -3.90
C GLN A 125 14.69 5.01 -2.55
N TYR A 126 14.48 6.11 -1.81
CA TYR A 126 14.01 6.08 -0.43
C TYR A 126 12.59 6.64 -0.30
N MET A 127 12.29 7.73 -1.00
CA MET A 127 10.97 8.35 -1.02
C MET A 127 9.90 7.38 -1.49
N VAL A 128 8.80 7.29 -0.75
CA VAL A 128 7.67 6.40 -1.07
C VAL A 128 6.95 6.90 -2.32
N GLU A 129 6.72 8.21 -2.41
CA GLU A 129 6.12 8.82 -3.59
C GLU A 129 6.97 8.55 -4.84
N ARG A 130 6.31 8.29 -5.97
CA ARG A 130 6.91 7.91 -7.27
C ARG A 130 7.52 6.50 -7.35
N ARG A 131 7.64 5.78 -6.23
CA ARG A 131 7.98 4.34 -6.23
C ARG A 131 6.74 3.46 -6.20
N PHE A 132 5.66 3.94 -5.60
CA PHE A 132 4.44 3.18 -5.40
C PHE A 132 3.21 3.96 -5.88
N GLU A 133 2.20 3.22 -6.32
CA GLU A 133 0.91 3.75 -6.74
C GLU A 133 -0.14 3.60 -5.63
N ARG A 134 -1.19 4.42 -5.66
CA ARG A 134 -2.36 4.36 -4.77
C ARG A 134 -2.00 4.27 -3.26
N ILE A 135 -1.01 5.05 -2.84
CA ILE A 135 -0.50 5.08 -1.46
C ILE A 135 -1.64 5.48 -0.51
N ASN A 136 -1.95 4.64 0.48
CA ASN A 136 -2.98 4.89 1.50
C ASN A 136 -4.39 5.22 0.96
N GLN A 137 -4.73 4.76 -0.24
CA GLN A 137 -6.08 4.92 -0.80
C GLN A 137 -7.05 3.81 -0.38
N HIS A 138 -6.73 3.04 0.68
CA HIS A 138 -7.60 1.98 1.18
C HIS A 138 -8.72 2.51 2.10
N PRO A 139 -9.86 1.82 2.18
CA PRO A 139 -10.91 2.17 3.14
C PRO A 139 -10.36 2.16 4.58
N ASN A 140 -10.72 3.17 5.38
CA ASN A 140 -10.27 3.34 6.76
C ASN A 140 -8.76 3.63 6.94
N ALA A 141 -8.10 4.20 5.92
CA ALA A 141 -6.72 4.67 6.07
C ALA A 141 -6.59 5.68 7.21
N GLY A 142 -5.67 5.40 8.13
CA GLY A 142 -5.36 6.24 9.29
C GLY A 142 -4.05 7.02 9.13
N THR A 143 -3.76 7.91 10.06
CA THR A 143 -2.53 8.74 10.07
C THR A 143 -1.25 7.94 10.24
N HIS A 144 -1.32 6.74 10.83
CA HIS A 144 -0.20 5.83 11.06
C HIS A 144 -0.41 4.50 10.34
N THR A 145 -0.93 4.58 9.13
CA THR A 145 -1.11 3.41 8.25
C THR A 145 -0.23 3.56 7.02
N PHE A 146 0.18 2.44 6.44
CA PHE A 146 0.89 2.41 5.18
C PHE A 146 0.39 1.25 4.32
N SER A 147 -0.02 1.58 3.11
CA SER A 147 -0.47 0.65 2.09
C SER A 147 -0.11 1.21 0.71
N VAL A 148 0.04 0.30 -0.24
CA VAL A 148 0.33 0.62 -1.64
C VAL A 148 -0.59 -0.22 -2.52
N GLY A 149 -0.94 0.30 -3.69
CA GLY A 149 -1.74 -0.42 -4.66
C GLY A 149 -0.97 -1.58 -5.26
N ILE A 150 -1.62 -2.75 -5.32
CA ILE A 150 -1.14 -3.88 -6.12
C ILE A 150 -1.46 -3.57 -7.58
N THR A 151 -0.45 -3.37 -8.42
CA THR A 151 -0.62 -3.01 -9.84
C THR A 151 -0.92 -4.24 -10.72
N GLU A 152 -0.57 -5.43 -10.24
CA GLU A 152 -0.92 -6.68 -10.91
C GLU A 152 -2.40 -7.04 -10.72
N VAL A 153 -2.99 -7.61 -11.76
CA VAL A 153 -4.33 -8.22 -11.69
C VAL A 153 -4.21 -9.58 -11.00
N LEU A 154 -4.78 -9.69 -9.81
CA LEU A 154 -4.89 -10.96 -9.08
C LEU A 154 -6.24 -11.62 -9.36
N ASN A 155 -6.23 -12.93 -9.58
CA ASN A 155 -7.45 -13.71 -9.72
C ASN A 155 -7.86 -14.25 -8.34
N THR A 156 -9.06 -13.90 -7.90
CA THR A 156 -9.63 -14.37 -6.64
C THR A 156 -10.52 -15.60 -6.88
N ASN A 157 -10.34 -16.65 -6.09
CA ASN A 157 -11.15 -17.86 -6.14
C ASN A 157 -12.36 -17.73 -5.19
N LEU A 158 -13.54 -17.58 -5.79
CA LEU A 158 -14.82 -17.54 -5.11
C LEU A 158 -15.60 -18.82 -5.36
N LEU A 159 -16.12 -19.41 -4.29
CA LEU A 159 -17.12 -20.46 -4.34
C LEU A 159 -18.50 -19.83 -4.12
N ILE A 160 -19.37 -19.96 -5.11
CA ILE A 160 -20.76 -19.50 -5.05
C ILE A 160 -21.66 -20.73 -5.01
N GLU A 161 -22.37 -20.93 -3.90
CA GLU A 161 -23.36 -21.99 -3.71
C GLU A 161 -24.76 -21.38 -3.81
N LEU A 162 -25.63 -21.98 -4.61
CA LEU A 162 -26.99 -21.53 -4.86
C LEU A 162 -27.99 -22.65 -4.57
N SER A 163 -29.13 -22.31 -3.99
CA SER A 163 -30.27 -23.22 -3.87
C SER A 163 -31.10 -23.21 -5.17
N ALA A 164 -30.54 -23.72 -6.27
CA ALA A 164 -31.17 -23.79 -7.59
C ALA A 164 -30.86 -25.12 -8.29
N ASP A 165 -31.67 -25.48 -9.28
CA ASP A 165 -31.51 -26.74 -10.04
C ASP A 165 -30.42 -26.64 -11.12
N ASP A 166 -30.27 -25.47 -11.76
CA ASP A 166 -29.33 -25.24 -12.86
C ASP A 166 -28.88 -23.76 -12.95
N ILE A 167 -27.77 -23.50 -13.63
CA ILE A 167 -27.13 -22.18 -13.74
C ILE A 167 -26.76 -21.87 -15.20
N GLU A 168 -27.04 -20.64 -15.67
CA GLU A 168 -26.64 -20.17 -16.99
C GLU A 168 -25.64 -19.00 -16.86
N TYR A 169 -24.59 -18.99 -17.68
CA TYR A 169 -23.61 -17.91 -17.71
C TYR A 169 -23.89 -16.94 -18.87
N VAL A 170 -24.17 -15.68 -18.54
CA VAL A 170 -24.51 -14.63 -19.52
C VAL A 170 -23.50 -13.49 -19.41
N TYR A 171 -22.67 -13.28 -20.43
CA TYR A 171 -21.65 -12.23 -20.43
C TYR A 171 -21.98 -11.11 -21.43
N GLN A 172 -21.50 -9.90 -21.14
CA GLN A 172 -21.61 -8.76 -22.03
C GLN A 172 -20.33 -8.59 -22.85
N ARG A 173 -20.45 -8.35 -24.15
CA ARG A 173 -19.34 -8.06 -25.04
C ARG A 173 -19.62 -6.78 -25.81
N TYR A 174 -18.82 -5.76 -25.55
CA TYR A 174 -18.86 -4.49 -26.27
C TYR A 174 -17.63 -4.39 -27.18
N LEU A 175 -17.83 -3.91 -28.40
CA LEU A 175 -16.73 -3.51 -29.28
C LEU A 175 -16.55 -2.01 -29.07
N LEU A 176 -15.51 -1.65 -28.33
CA LEU A 176 -15.17 -0.27 -28.08
C LEU A 176 -13.82 0.07 -28.78
N PRO A 177 -13.67 1.29 -29.32
CA PRO A 177 -12.38 1.81 -29.77
C PRO A 177 -11.38 1.78 -28.60
N ILE A 178 -10.06 1.75 -28.89
CA ILE A 178 -8.98 1.64 -27.89
C ILE A 178 -9.09 2.71 -26.77
N ASP A 179 -9.80 3.81 -27.03
CA ASP A 179 -10.01 4.93 -26.10
C ASP A 179 -11.13 4.72 -25.07
N ALA A 180 -11.87 3.60 -25.11
CA ALA A 180 -12.87 3.25 -24.12
C ALA A 180 -12.88 1.74 -23.89
N LEU A 181 -12.64 1.27 -22.66
CA LEU A 181 -12.78 -0.15 -22.33
C LEU A 181 -13.59 -0.27 -21.05
N ILE A 182 -14.80 -0.80 -21.16
CA ILE A 182 -15.65 -1.21 -20.04
C ILE A 182 -16.08 -2.65 -20.33
N CYS A 183 -15.61 -3.60 -19.51
CA CYS A 183 -16.12 -4.96 -19.47
C CYS A 183 -16.83 -5.16 -18.13
N SER A 184 -18.14 -5.36 -18.17
CA SER A 184 -18.94 -5.76 -17.00
C SER A 184 -19.31 -7.23 -17.13
N VAL A 185 -19.13 -8.00 -16.05
CA VAL A 185 -19.52 -9.41 -15.98
C VAL A 185 -20.78 -9.52 -15.10
N CYS A 186 -21.83 -10.16 -15.60
CA CYS A 186 -23.01 -10.52 -14.82
C CYS A 186 -23.23 -12.04 -14.86
N ILE A 187 -23.88 -12.60 -13.85
CA ILE A 187 -24.30 -14.00 -13.78
C ILE A 187 -25.83 -13.99 -13.65
N SER A 188 -26.54 -14.72 -14.52
CA SER A 188 -28.00 -14.79 -14.49
C SER A 188 -28.44 -16.19 -14.08
N VAL A 189 -29.12 -16.31 -12.94
CA VAL A 189 -29.61 -17.61 -12.44
C VAL A 189 -31.07 -17.78 -12.86
N LYS A 190 -31.38 -18.87 -13.58
CA LYS A 190 -32.75 -19.20 -14.01
C LYS A 190 -33.53 -19.91 -12.92
N THR A 191 -33.71 -19.24 -11.79
CA THR A 191 -34.77 -19.56 -10.82
C THR A 191 -35.37 -18.26 -10.33
N ALA A 192 -36.60 -17.98 -10.76
CA ALA A 192 -37.41 -16.81 -10.39
C ALA A 192 -36.64 -15.47 -10.25
N SER A 193 -36.39 -14.77 -11.36
CA SER A 193 -36.25 -13.30 -11.41
C SER A 193 -35.11 -12.60 -10.63
N TYR A 194 -33.95 -13.23 -10.41
CA TYR A 194 -32.78 -12.54 -9.82
C TYR A 194 -31.53 -12.63 -10.72
N GLY A 195 -31.05 -11.48 -11.19
CA GLY A 195 -29.73 -11.34 -11.82
C GLY A 195 -28.70 -10.86 -10.80
N LEU A 196 -27.53 -11.50 -10.75
CA LEU A 196 -26.36 -11.02 -10.02
C LEU A 196 -25.47 -10.24 -10.99
N CYS A 197 -25.25 -8.95 -10.75
CA CYS A 197 -24.18 -8.20 -11.42
C CYS A 197 -23.12 -7.84 -10.39
N CYS A 198 -21.89 -8.32 -10.60
CA CYS A 198 -20.74 -7.90 -9.81
C CYS A 198 -20.22 -6.58 -10.37
N HIS A 199 -20.42 -5.48 -9.63
CA HIS A 199 -19.77 -4.21 -9.95
C HIS A 199 -18.39 -4.18 -9.28
N TYR A 200 -17.33 -4.14 -10.07
CA TYR A 200 -16.02 -3.70 -9.60
C TYR A 200 -16.04 -2.17 -9.52
N MET A 201 -15.87 -1.61 -8.33
CA MET A 201 -15.65 -0.18 -8.13
C MET A 201 -14.13 0.03 -8.03
N ILE A 202 -13.59 0.87 -8.91
CA ILE A 202 -12.17 1.29 -8.93
C ILE A 202 -11.92 2.25 -7.77
#